data_AF-A0A2V5W4Q9-F1
#
_entry.id   AF-A0A2V5W4Q9-F1
#
_cell.length_a   1.000
_cell.length_b   1.000
_cell.length_c   1.000
_cell.angle_alpha   90.00
_cell.angle_beta   90.00
_cell.angle_gamma   90.00
#
_symmetry.space_group_name_H-M   'P 1'
#
loop_
_entity.id
_entity.type
_entity.pdbx_description
1 polymer ?
#
loop_
_entity_poly.entity_id
_entity_poly.type
_entity_poly.pdbx_seq_one_letter_code
_entity_poly.pdbx_strand_id
1 'polypeptide(L)'
;MLNRAKQTITAGVCWFLAIAQLAGVESQPVSQPSDGINVLILGDSLALCGFGKRLDERFRESPLTKATFTYLACGTNPLSWLRERPYTNIKTHCGFVSMESLGGGMMREVNDVYGQTRGHVPGSHPVPKLEDLLVKLQPDILVMQTGTNLFDLFPDKRSVNPNRHGSELRSFLVPFINKAARTPSNLRKIYWVASPTSGRVSKEIQDFVLERAKADIGDVANVIDSRTLVSYPYHHMEPDKEHFIGADMDQWADRVFDIVERDLSTQPIASLKPLSQTAIAQAPVSEPTPPAERPKETMLQVRARLVSKTQPVPVEEFLPYQEFLVGYVYDVTQVISGEYSEKQILVMHPAYIKLEEQRLGRWRIGRTYRLQLHELENTVWKTVKSKDDSGLISLQP
;
A
#
# COMPACT_ATOMS: atom_id res chain seq x y z
N MET A 1 -45.52 45.96 69.72
CA MET A 1 -46.73 46.77 69.48
C MET A 1 -47.38 46.30 68.19
N LEU A 2 -48.71 46.12 68.23
CA LEU A 2 -49.66 45.66 67.20
C LEU A 2 -49.41 44.24 66.63
N ASN A 3 -50.15 43.20 67.04
CA ASN A 3 -51.56 42.82 66.78
C ASN A 3 -51.87 42.35 65.34
N ARG A 4 -52.27 41.06 65.28
CA ARG A 4 -53.35 40.43 64.47
C ARG A 4 -53.21 40.53 62.92
N ALA A 5 -53.60 39.55 62.12
CA ALA A 5 -54.68 38.58 62.25
C ALA A 5 -54.44 37.33 61.38
N LYS A 6 -55.12 36.26 61.80
CA LYS A 6 -55.36 34.99 61.11
C LYS A 6 -56.18 35.20 59.83
N GLN A 7 -55.99 34.33 58.84
CA GLN A 7 -57.11 33.68 58.15
C GLN A 7 -56.67 32.38 57.46
N THR A 8 -57.62 31.47 57.39
CA THR A 8 -57.52 30.02 57.18
C THR A 8 -58.39 29.66 55.96
N ILE A 9 -58.24 28.41 55.47
CA ILE A 9 -59.14 27.63 54.57
C ILE A 9 -58.80 27.85 53.06
N THR A 10 -58.51 26.84 52.22
CA THR A 10 -59.33 25.65 51.88
C THR A 10 -58.51 24.57 51.16
N ALA A 11 -59.01 23.33 51.25
CA ALA A 11 -58.48 22.09 50.71
C ALA A 11 -58.38 22.01 49.16
N GLY A 12 -57.44 21.17 48.69
CA GLY A 12 -57.35 20.68 47.32
C GLY A 12 -56.55 19.39 47.28
N VAL A 13 -57.25 18.25 47.37
CA VAL A 13 -56.71 16.92 47.10
C VAL A 13 -56.48 16.80 45.59
N CYS A 14 -55.25 16.52 45.16
CA CYS A 14 -54.99 15.91 43.87
C CYS A 14 -53.79 14.98 43.97
N TRP A 15 -54.07 13.69 43.87
CA TRP A 15 -53.10 12.64 43.62
C TRP A 15 -52.44 12.85 42.26
N PHE A 16 -51.12 12.82 42.20
CA PHE A 16 -50.40 12.30 41.04
C PHE A 16 -49.19 11.50 41.51
N LEU A 17 -49.29 10.18 41.33
CA LEU A 17 -48.17 9.28 41.19
C LEU A 17 -47.33 9.74 40.00
N ALA A 18 -46.04 10.01 40.21
CA ALA A 18 -45.06 10.02 39.13
C ALA A 18 -43.93 9.07 39.53
N ILE A 19 -43.94 7.95 38.81
CA ILE A 19 -43.06 6.79 38.92
C ILE A 19 -41.63 7.22 38.58
N ALA A 20 -40.68 6.81 39.43
CA ALA A 20 -39.27 6.81 39.11
C ALA A 20 -39.02 5.83 37.94
N GLN A 21 -38.88 6.34 36.72
CA GLN A 21 -38.32 5.58 35.61
C GLN A 21 -36.80 5.79 35.59
N LEU A 22 -36.10 4.87 36.25
CA LEU A 22 -34.77 4.47 35.83
C LEU A 22 -34.92 3.96 34.39
N ALA A 23 -34.56 4.79 33.41
CA ALA A 23 -34.33 4.33 32.06
C ALA A 23 -33.08 3.45 32.10
N GLY A 24 -33.30 2.15 32.36
CA GLY A 24 -32.36 1.12 31.97
C GLY A 24 -32.17 1.25 30.46
N VAL A 25 -31.03 1.78 30.05
CA VAL A 25 -30.51 1.49 28.72
C VAL A 25 -30.18 0.01 28.77
N GLU A 26 -31.14 -0.79 28.34
CA GLU A 26 -31.00 -2.21 28.11
C GLU A 26 -29.95 -2.33 27.00
N SER A 27 -28.69 -2.41 27.40
CA SER A 27 -27.59 -2.77 26.52
C SER A 27 -27.88 -4.20 26.07
N GLN A 28 -28.52 -4.34 24.91
CA GLN A 28 -28.59 -5.62 24.23
C GLN A 28 -27.14 -6.13 24.14
N PRO A 29 -26.86 -7.35 24.63
CA PRO A 29 -25.55 -7.94 24.41
C PRO A 29 -25.37 -8.02 22.90
N VAL A 30 -24.43 -7.24 22.38
CA VAL A 30 -23.94 -7.38 21.02
C VAL A 30 -23.47 -8.82 20.93
N SER A 31 -24.24 -9.67 20.26
CA SER A 31 -23.84 -11.04 19.99
C SER A 31 -22.58 -10.97 19.15
N GLN A 32 -21.43 -11.15 19.78
CA GLN A 32 -20.19 -11.38 19.06
C GLN A 32 -20.41 -12.58 18.15
N PRO A 33 -19.92 -12.56 16.90
CA PRO A 33 -19.94 -13.76 16.07
C PRO A 33 -19.27 -14.87 16.89
N SER A 34 -19.99 -15.97 17.12
CA SER A 34 -19.56 -17.09 17.98
C SER A 34 -18.23 -17.74 17.53
N ASP A 35 -17.71 -17.32 16.40
CA ASP A 35 -16.64 -17.95 15.65
C ASP A 35 -15.40 -17.07 15.45
N GLY A 36 -15.39 -15.80 15.87
CA GLY A 36 -14.29 -14.86 15.59
C GLY A 36 -14.19 -14.43 14.13
N ILE A 37 -13.23 -13.54 13.80
CA ILE A 37 -13.04 -12.97 12.45
C ILE A 37 -11.86 -13.58 11.71
N ASN A 38 -11.96 -13.67 10.38
CA ASN A 38 -10.84 -14.01 9.50
C ASN A 38 -10.12 -12.74 9.04
N VAL A 39 -8.80 -12.70 9.22
CA VAL A 39 -7.94 -11.55 8.89
C VAL A 39 -7.02 -11.90 7.74
N LEU A 40 -6.98 -11.07 6.70
CA LEU A 40 -5.97 -11.13 5.64
C LEU A 40 -5.03 -9.93 5.78
N ILE A 41 -3.72 -10.18 5.85
CA ILE A 41 -2.67 -9.15 5.89
C ILE A 41 -1.81 -9.27 4.64
N LEU A 42 -1.68 -8.18 3.90
CA LEU A 42 -0.79 -8.07 2.74
C LEU A 42 0.25 -6.99 3.04
N GLY A 43 1.52 -7.25 2.75
CA GLY A 43 2.62 -6.35 3.10
C GLY A 43 3.77 -6.32 2.09
N ASP A 44 4.55 -5.23 2.10
CA ASP A 44 5.74 -5.07 1.28
C ASP A 44 7.04 -5.33 2.07
N SER A 45 8.14 -4.66 1.69
CA SER A 45 9.43 -4.82 2.37
C SER A 45 9.42 -4.32 3.82
N LEU A 46 8.63 -3.30 4.16
CA LEU A 46 8.52 -2.86 5.57
C LEU A 46 7.83 -3.92 6.43
N ALA A 47 6.83 -4.63 5.89
CA ALA A 47 6.25 -5.76 6.60
C ALA A 47 7.27 -6.88 6.85
N LEU A 48 8.18 -7.12 5.90
CA LEU A 48 9.28 -8.10 6.05
C LEU A 48 10.33 -7.67 7.09
N CYS A 49 10.47 -6.37 7.36
CA CYS A 49 11.35 -5.83 8.39
C CYS A 49 10.83 -6.01 9.83
N GLY A 50 9.73 -6.75 10.03
CA GLY A 50 9.20 -7.12 11.34
C GLY A 50 7.74 -6.71 11.54
N PHE A 51 7.28 -5.64 10.89
CA PHE A 51 5.92 -5.14 11.05
C PHE A 51 4.85 -6.20 10.77
N GLY A 52 4.99 -6.93 9.66
CA GLY A 52 3.99 -7.91 9.23
C GLY A 52 3.91 -9.10 10.17
N LYS A 53 5.07 -9.58 10.64
CA LYS A 53 5.14 -10.65 11.64
C LYS A 53 4.52 -10.21 12.96
N ARG A 54 4.90 -9.05 13.46
CA ARG A 54 4.36 -8.52 14.71
C ARG A 54 2.85 -8.29 14.64
N LEU A 55 2.36 -7.71 13.54
CA LEU A 55 0.94 -7.49 13.35
C LEU A 55 0.16 -8.82 13.27
N ASP A 56 0.69 -9.82 12.56
CA ASP A 56 0.12 -11.16 12.50
C ASP A 56 0.02 -11.80 13.90
N GLU A 57 1.09 -11.74 14.70
CA GLU A 57 1.11 -12.21 16.10
C GLU A 57 0.00 -11.56 16.92
N ARG A 58 -0.14 -10.22 16.86
CA ARG A 58 -1.18 -9.48 17.58
C ARG A 58 -2.59 -9.94 17.19
N PHE A 59 -2.85 -10.18 15.90
CA PHE A 59 -4.13 -10.71 15.47
C PHE A 59 -4.36 -12.14 15.95
N ARG A 60 -3.36 -13.03 15.91
CA ARG A 60 -3.49 -14.42 16.40
C ARG A 60 -3.70 -14.50 17.91
N GLU A 61 -3.12 -13.58 18.67
CA GLU A 61 -3.32 -13.47 20.12
C GLU A 61 -4.68 -12.88 20.50
N SER A 62 -5.35 -12.16 19.59
CA SER A 62 -6.62 -11.51 19.86
C SER A 62 -7.76 -12.52 19.99
N PRO A 63 -8.59 -12.45 21.05
CA PRO A 63 -9.76 -13.31 21.20
C PRO A 63 -10.85 -13.04 20.15
N LEU A 64 -10.77 -11.91 19.44
CA LEU A 64 -11.71 -11.57 18.36
C LEU A 64 -11.38 -12.30 17.05
N THR A 65 -10.17 -12.84 16.92
CA THR A 65 -9.67 -13.42 15.66
C THR A 65 -9.81 -14.93 15.65
N LYS A 66 -10.43 -15.45 14.59
CA LYS A 66 -10.52 -16.88 14.29
C LYS A 66 -9.27 -17.39 13.59
N ALA A 67 -8.84 -16.66 12.57
CA ALA A 67 -7.76 -17.04 11.69
C ALA A 67 -7.07 -15.81 11.10
N THR A 68 -5.75 -15.91 10.93
CA THR A 68 -4.93 -14.87 10.32
C THR A 68 -4.16 -15.49 9.16
N PHE A 69 -4.20 -14.81 8.02
CA PHE A 69 -3.46 -15.17 6.82
C PHE A 69 -2.63 -13.97 6.40
N THR A 70 -1.32 -14.13 6.37
CA THR A 70 -0.39 -13.04 6.11
C THR A 70 0.50 -13.40 4.94
N TYR A 71 0.63 -12.48 3.99
CA TYR A 71 1.50 -12.59 2.82
C TYR A 71 2.32 -11.33 2.67
N LEU A 72 3.63 -11.46 2.76
CA LEU A 72 4.57 -10.34 2.73
C LEU A 72 5.49 -10.57 1.54
N ALA A 73 5.50 -9.62 0.60
CA ALA A 73 6.26 -9.74 -0.63
C ALA A 73 7.04 -8.44 -0.90
N CYS A 74 8.36 -8.52 -0.79
CA CYS A 74 9.25 -7.39 -1.00
C CYS A 74 9.10 -6.82 -2.41
N GLY A 75 9.20 -5.49 -2.54
CA GLY A 75 9.15 -4.78 -3.82
C GLY A 75 7.78 -4.76 -4.51
N THR A 76 6.72 -5.15 -3.81
CA THR A 76 5.37 -5.09 -4.35
C THR A 76 4.74 -3.71 -4.22
N ASN A 77 3.86 -3.41 -5.16
CA ASN A 77 2.93 -2.29 -5.10
C ASN A 77 1.50 -2.85 -5.12
N PRO A 78 0.44 -2.03 -4.98
CA PRO A 78 -0.93 -2.53 -4.93
C PRO A 78 -1.31 -3.42 -6.13
N LEU A 79 -0.89 -3.05 -7.34
CA LEU A 79 -1.22 -3.79 -8.57
C LEU A 79 -0.48 -5.14 -8.66
N SER A 80 0.66 -5.30 -7.98
CA SER A 80 1.37 -6.58 -7.91
C SER A 80 0.50 -7.72 -7.37
N TRP A 81 -0.50 -7.40 -6.56
CA TRP A 81 -1.43 -8.34 -5.94
C TRP A 81 -2.62 -8.67 -6.84
N LEU A 82 -2.77 -8.06 -8.02
CA LEU A 82 -3.94 -8.27 -8.87
C LEU A 82 -3.64 -9.22 -10.04
N ARG A 83 -4.70 -9.80 -10.62
CA ARG A 83 -4.60 -10.67 -11.81
C ARG A 83 -4.48 -9.90 -13.12
N GLU A 84 -4.72 -8.59 -13.15
CA GLU A 84 -4.59 -7.81 -14.37
C GLU A 84 -3.18 -7.93 -14.97
N ARG A 85 -3.10 -7.96 -16.30
CA ARG A 85 -1.82 -7.80 -16.98
C ARG A 85 -1.29 -6.37 -16.75
N PRO A 86 0.03 -6.18 -16.64
CA PRO A 86 1.09 -7.19 -16.75
C PRO A 86 1.38 -7.96 -15.44
N TYR A 87 0.62 -7.72 -14.37
CA TYR A 87 0.91 -8.22 -13.02
C TYR A 87 0.56 -9.69 -12.78
N THR A 88 -0.25 -10.32 -13.64
CA THR A 88 -0.76 -11.70 -13.49
C THR A 88 0.28 -12.71 -13.02
N ASN A 89 1.53 -12.62 -13.50
CA ASN A 89 2.62 -13.57 -13.21
C ASN A 89 3.83 -12.91 -12.52
N ILE A 90 3.64 -11.76 -11.87
CA ILE A 90 4.73 -11.07 -11.17
C ILE A 90 5.28 -11.93 -10.04
N LYS A 91 6.60 -11.85 -9.87
CA LYS A 91 7.34 -12.54 -8.80
C LYS A 91 8.13 -11.53 -8.00
N THR A 92 8.27 -11.79 -6.71
CA THR A 92 9.26 -11.11 -5.87
C THR A 92 10.55 -11.91 -5.86
N HIS A 93 11.66 -11.18 -5.85
CA HIS A 93 13.01 -11.73 -5.75
C HIS A 93 13.71 -11.27 -4.47
N CYS A 94 13.24 -10.23 -3.79
CA CYS A 94 13.94 -9.65 -2.64
C CYS A 94 13.48 -10.18 -1.27
N GLY A 95 12.43 -11.00 -1.23
CA GLY A 95 12.00 -11.68 -0.03
C GLY A 95 10.50 -11.98 -0.02
N PHE A 96 10.14 -13.12 0.58
CA PHE A 96 8.77 -13.58 0.70
C PHE A 96 8.54 -14.28 2.05
N VAL A 97 7.46 -13.91 2.72
CA VAL A 97 6.97 -14.60 3.91
C VAL A 97 5.47 -14.88 3.75
N SER A 98 5.03 -16.08 4.13
CA SER A 98 3.62 -16.35 4.36
C SER A 98 3.39 -17.03 5.70
N MET A 99 2.33 -16.63 6.40
CA MET A 99 1.87 -17.22 7.66
C MET A 99 0.39 -17.53 7.53
N GLU A 100 0.03 -18.80 7.44
CA GLU A 100 -1.34 -19.23 7.15
C GLU A 100 -1.92 -20.06 8.29
N SER A 101 -3.07 -19.65 8.83
CA SER A 101 -3.85 -20.48 9.76
C SER A 101 -4.30 -21.78 9.12
N LEU A 102 -4.11 -22.90 9.81
CA LEU A 102 -4.56 -24.24 9.41
C LEU A 102 -5.79 -24.74 10.18
N GLY A 103 -6.29 -23.95 11.15
CA GLY A 103 -7.30 -24.37 12.11
C GLY A 103 -6.70 -25.04 13.35
N GLY A 104 -7.47 -25.07 14.45
CA GLY A 104 -7.02 -25.68 15.72
C GLY A 104 -5.79 -25.02 16.35
N GLY A 105 -5.54 -23.73 16.06
CA GLY A 105 -4.37 -22.99 16.54
C GLY A 105 -3.07 -23.25 15.77
N MET A 106 -3.07 -24.12 14.76
CA MET A 106 -1.88 -24.41 13.95
C MET A 106 -1.66 -23.34 12.86
N MET A 107 -0.39 -23.10 12.54
CA MET A 107 0.05 -22.18 11.50
C MET A 107 1.10 -22.84 10.61
N ARG A 108 1.02 -22.59 9.30
CA ARG A 108 2.11 -22.87 8.35
C ARG A 108 2.86 -21.59 8.06
N GLU A 109 4.19 -21.62 8.20
CA GLU A 109 5.07 -20.53 7.81
C GLU A 109 5.93 -20.91 6.61
N VAL A 110 6.03 -20.01 5.65
CA VAL A 110 7.10 -19.97 4.64
C VAL A 110 7.87 -18.70 4.89
N ASN A 111 9.19 -18.80 4.99
CA ASN A 111 10.06 -17.65 5.25
C ASN A 111 11.31 -17.77 4.39
N ASP A 112 11.42 -16.89 3.40
CA ASP A 112 12.57 -16.78 2.49
C ASP A 112 12.91 -15.29 2.31
N VAL A 113 13.78 -14.76 3.16
CA VAL A 113 14.16 -13.33 3.20
C VAL A 113 15.65 -13.15 3.17
N TYR A 114 16.12 -12.02 2.63
CA TYR A 114 17.55 -11.74 2.54
C TYR A 114 18.21 -11.81 3.93
N GLY A 115 19.35 -12.47 4.02
CA GLY A 115 20.11 -12.57 5.27
C GLY A 115 19.53 -13.51 6.34
N GLN A 116 18.50 -14.30 6.03
CA GLN A 116 17.96 -15.32 6.94
C GLN A 116 19.05 -16.29 7.44
N THR A 117 19.99 -16.65 6.57
CA THR A 117 21.28 -17.23 6.95
C THR A 117 22.41 -16.45 6.27
N ARG A 118 23.65 -16.61 6.74
CA ARG A 118 24.80 -15.84 6.24
C ARG A 118 24.96 -16.03 4.73
N GLY A 119 24.77 -14.95 3.97
CA GLY A 119 24.89 -14.93 2.51
C GLY A 119 23.66 -15.46 1.76
N HIS A 120 22.56 -15.73 2.45
CA HIS A 120 21.32 -16.20 1.83
C HIS A 120 20.68 -15.12 0.95
N VAL A 121 20.37 -15.50 -0.28
CA VAL A 121 19.68 -14.69 -1.28
C VAL A 121 18.34 -15.36 -1.58
N PRO A 122 17.21 -14.64 -1.47
CA PRO A 122 15.91 -15.25 -1.67
C PRO A 122 15.70 -15.78 -3.09
N GLY A 123 14.91 -16.84 -3.18
CA GLY A 123 14.42 -17.37 -4.44
C GLY A 123 13.38 -16.46 -5.10
N SER A 124 12.90 -16.91 -6.26
CA SER A 124 11.80 -16.23 -6.95
C SER A 124 10.44 -16.78 -6.48
N HIS A 125 9.62 -15.93 -5.88
CA HIS A 125 8.30 -16.32 -5.35
C HIS A 125 7.18 -15.63 -6.13
N PRO A 126 6.14 -16.35 -6.59
CA PRO A 126 4.97 -15.71 -7.15
C PRO A 126 4.27 -14.85 -6.09
N VAL A 127 3.85 -13.65 -6.46
CA VAL A 127 3.02 -12.81 -5.58
C VAL A 127 1.59 -13.35 -5.62
N PRO A 128 1.02 -13.80 -4.48
CA PRO A 128 -0.37 -14.26 -4.42
C PRO A 128 -1.34 -13.20 -4.91
N LYS A 129 -2.48 -13.65 -5.47
CA LYS A 129 -3.46 -12.74 -6.07
C LYS A 129 -4.63 -12.50 -5.15
N LEU A 130 -4.94 -11.21 -4.93
CA LEU A 130 -5.98 -10.74 -4.02
C LEU A 130 -7.30 -11.45 -4.31
N GLU A 131 -7.68 -11.56 -5.57
CA GLU A 131 -8.93 -12.18 -5.98
C GLU A 131 -9.00 -13.65 -5.53
N ASP A 132 -7.91 -14.40 -5.68
CA ASP A 132 -7.77 -15.79 -5.23
C ASP A 132 -7.85 -15.87 -3.71
N LEU A 133 -7.14 -14.97 -3.02
CA LEU A 133 -7.09 -14.93 -1.57
C LEU A 133 -8.46 -14.62 -0.99
N LEU A 134 -9.19 -13.65 -1.55
CA LEU A 134 -10.53 -13.29 -1.11
C LEU A 134 -11.53 -14.44 -1.29
N VAL A 135 -11.48 -15.12 -2.43
CA VAL A 135 -12.36 -16.27 -2.70
C VAL A 135 -12.01 -17.47 -1.82
N LYS A 136 -10.72 -17.79 -1.69
CA LYS A 136 -10.23 -18.97 -0.97
C LYS A 136 -10.36 -18.83 0.55
N LEU A 137 -9.96 -17.67 1.09
CA LEU A 137 -9.80 -17.47 2.53
C LEU A 137 -11.04 -16.87 3.18
N GLN A 138 -11.93 -16.25 2.40
CA GLN A 138 -13.13 -15.55 2.89
C GLN A 138 -12.82 -14.66 4.12
N PRO A 139 -11.86 -13.72 4.00
CA PRO A 139 -11.53 -12.84 5.11
C PRO A 139 -12.68 -11.86 5.39
N ASP A 140 -12.86 -11.50 6.66
CA ASP A 140 -13.79 -10.45 7.07
C ASP A 140 -13.12 -9.07 6.99
N ILE A 141 -11.81 -9.00 7.27
CA ILE A 141 -11.00 -7.79 7.10
C ILE A 141 -9.77 -8.03 6.25
N LEU A 142 -9.37 -6.97 5.54
CA LEU A 142 -8.09 -6.88 4.84
C LEU A 142 -7.28 -5.75 5.47
N VAL A 143 -6.04 -6.05 5.88
CA VAL A 143 -5.04 -5.04 6.23
C VAL A 143 -3.99 -5.02 5.13
N MET A 144 -3.92 -3.90 4.41
CA MET A 144 -2.93 -3.67 3.36
C MET A 144 -1.88 -2.69 3.86
N GLN A 145 -0.66 -3.19 4.09
CA GLN A 145 0.51 -2.35 4.30
C GLN A 145 1.26 -2.22 2.97
N THR A 146 1.15 -1.07 2.35
CA THR A 146 1.99 -0.69 1.22
C THR A 146 2.07 0.81 1.13
N GLY A 147 3.26 1.35 0.86
CA GLY A 147 3.37 2.80 0.73
C GLY A 147 4.74 3.34 0.38
N THR A 148 5.83 2.72 0.82
CA THR A 148 7.19 3.21 0.49
C THR A 148 7.49 3.07 -1.00
N ASN A 149 7.00 2.00 -1.64
CA ASN A 149 7.19 1.80 -3.08
C ASN A 149 6.34 2.78 -3.93
N LEU A 150 5.30 3.40 -3.37
CA LEU A 150 4.56 4.48 -4.06
C LEU A 150 5.38 5.78 -4.14
N PHE A 151 6.37 5.96 -3.27
CA PHE A 151 7.31 7.08 -3.38
C PHE A 151 8.25 6.95 -4.59
N ASP A 152 8.38 5.76 -5.18
CA ASP A 152 9.16 5.58 -6.41
C ASP A 152 8.52 6.24 -7.64
N LEU A 153 7.26 6.70 -7.54
CA LEU A 153 6.60 7.55 -8.54
C LEU A 153 7.16 8.98 -8.57
N PHE A 154 8.02 9.35 -7.60
CA PHE A 154 8.60 10.68 -7.47
C PHE A 154 10.13 10.59 -7.64
N PRO A 155 10.64 10.55 -8.88
CA PRO A 155 12.04 10.22 -9.16
C PRO A 155 13.04 11.23 -8.58
N ASP A 156 12.66 12.50 -8.47
CA ASP A 156 13.50 13.55 -7.86
C ASP A 156 13.47 13.54 -6.32
N LYS A 157 12.56 12.75 -5.73
CA LYS A 157 12.34 12.60 -4.29
C LYS A 157 12.01 13.90 -3.56
N ARG A 158 11.66 14.97 -4.28
CA ARG A 158 11.51 16.31 -3.72
C ARG A 158 10.19 16.98 -4.10
N SER A 159 9.79 16.89 -5.36
CA SER A 159 8.76 17.76 -5.92
C SER A 159 7.47 17.01 -6.23
N VAL A 160 6.33 17.71 -6.15
CA VAL A 160 5.02 17.19 -6.54
C VAL A 160 4.51 17.91 -7.79
N ASN A 161 4.07 17.15 -8.79
CA ASN A 161 3.22 17.64 -9.86
C ASN A 161 1.81 17.04 -9.65
N PRO A 162 0.84 17.80 -9.10
CA PRO A 162 -0.45 17.24 -8.69
C PRO A 162 -1.24 16.59 -9.83
N ASN A 163 -1.20 17.17 -11.04
CA ASN A 163 -1.92 16.64 -12.19
C ASN A 163 -1.36 15.28 -12.63
N ARG A 164 -0.03 15.16 -12.67
CA ARG A 164 0.66 13.92 -13.04
C ARG A 164 0.60 12.89 -11.92
N HIS A 165 1.19 13.21 -10.78
CA HIS A 165 1.36 12.27 -9.67
C HIS A 165 0.01 11.87 -9.05
N GLY A 166 -0.99 12.76 -9.08
CA GLY A 166 -2.34 12.44 -8.61
C GLY A 166 -3.04 11.39 -9.47
N SER A 167 -2.95 11.52 -10.81
CA SER A 167 -3.49 10.52 -11.74
C SER A 167 -2.74 9.19 -11.63
N GLU A 168 -1.42 9.25 -11.49
CA GLU A 168 -0.56 8.08 -11.40
C GLU A 168 -0.80 7.28 -10.11
N LEU A 169 -0.81 7.94 -8.94
CA LEU A 169 -1.18 7.30 -7.67
C LEU A 169 -2.56 6.65 -7.77
N ARG A 170 -3.54 7.37 -8.34
CA ARG A 170 -4.89 6.85 -8.54
C ARG A 170 -4.90 5.55 -9.34
N SER A 171 -4.04 5.42 -10.35
CA SER A 171 -3.94 4.19 -11.16
C SER A 171 -3.40 2.98 -10.39
N PHE A 172 -2.72 3.16 -9.25
CA PHE A 172 -2.32 2.06 -8.37
C PHE A 172 -3.38 1.76 -7.31
N LEU A 173 -3.94 2.80 -6.69
CA LEU A 173 -4.82 2.66 -5.52
C LEU A 173 -6.22 2.17 -5.89
N VAL A 174 -6.84 2.82 -6.88
CA VAL A 174 -8.25 2.61 -7.19
C VAL A 174 -8.53 1.23 -7.78
N PRO A 175 -7.73 0.68 -8.73
CA PRO A 175 -7.96 -0.67 -9.21
C PRO A 175 -7.91 -1.72 -8.10
N PHE A 176 -6.93 -1.61 -7.19
CA PHE A 176 -6.80 -2.54 -6.07
C PHE A 176 -8.04 -2.52 -5.16
N ILE A 177 -8.47 -1.32 -4.73
CA ILE A 177 -9.62 -1.19 -3.85
C ILE A 177 -10.92 -1.61 -4.53
N ASN A 178 -11.10 -1.30 -5.82
CA ASN A 178 -12.25 -1.76 -6.57
C ASN A 178 -12.29 -3.29 -6.66
N LYS A 179 -11.15 -3.94 -6.90
CA LYS A 179 -11.08 -5.41 -6.91
C LYS A 179 -11.35 -6.00 -5.53
N ALA A 180 -10.77 -5.43 -4.48
CA ALA A 180 -11.04 -5.86 -3.10
C ALA A 180 -12.54 -5.77 -2.78
N ALA A 181 -13.17 -4.64 -3.06
CA ALA A 181 -14.56 -4.39 -2.71
C ALA A 181 -15.56 -5.18 -3.55
N ARG A 182 -15.25 -5.48 -4.82
CA ARG A 182 -16.20 -6.13 -5.75
C ARG A 182 -16.04 -7.63 -5.85
N THR A 183 -14.89 -8.18 -5.50
CA THR A 183 -14.68 -9.63 -5.55
C THR A 183 -15.63 -10.31 -4.55
N PRO A 184 -16.49 -11.25 -4.98
CA PRO A 184 -17.41 -11.95 -4.09
C PRO A 184 -16.66 -12.64 -2.94
N SER A 185 -16.84 -12.12 -1.73
CA SER A 185 -16.19 -12.58 -0.50
C SER A 185 -16.90 -12.05 0.74
N ASN A 186 -16.51 -12.53 1.92
CA ASN A 186 -16.95 -12.03 3.23
C ASN A 186 -16.35 -10.68 3.64
N LEU A 187 -15.49 -10.08 2.81
CA LEU A 187 -14.75 -8.87 3.16
C LEU A 187 -15.69 -7.72 3.48
N ARG A 188 -15.57 -7.15 4.68
CA ARG A 188 -16.45 -6.08 5.22
C ARG A 188 -15.70 -4.79 5.50
N LYS A 189 -14.40 -4.87 5.84
CA LYS A 189 -13.56 -3.69 6.09
C LYS A 189 -12.18 -3.85 5.45
N ILE A 190 -11.63 -2.74 4.98
CA ILE A 190 -10.26 -2.62 4.49
C ILE A 190 -9.55 -1.58 5.34
N TYR A 191 -8.39 -1.91 5.88
CA TYR A 191 -7.48 -0.98 6.52
C TYR A 191 -6.27 -0.77 5.64
N TRP A 192 -6.05 0.47 5.20
CA TRP A 192 -4.90 0.84 4.39
C TRP A 192 -3.85 1.49 5.28
N VAL A 193 -2.79 0.76 5.60
CA VAL A 193 -1.69 1.25 6.42
C VAL A 193 -0.73 2.03 5.55
N ALA A 194 -0.80 3.36 5.61
CA ALA A 194 0.12 4.22 4.88
C ALA A 194 1.56 4.06 5.42
N SER A 195 2.55 4.47 4.63
CA SER A 195 3.95 4.42 5.05
C SER A 195 4.19 5.34 6.26
N PRO A 196 5.05 4.94 7.23
CA PRO A 196 5.53 5.85 8.26
C PRO A 196 6.46 6.91 7.62
N THR A 197 6.99 7.84 8.40
CA THR A 197 7.86 8.91 7.88
C THR A 197 9.06 8.32 7.13
N SER A 198 9.24 8.68 5.86
CA SER A 198 10.41 8.31 5.06
C SER A 198 11.41 9.48 5.04
N GLY A 199 12.67 9.21 5.34
CA GLY A 199 13.75 10.19 5.19
C GLY A 199 14.26 10.29 3.75
N ARG A 200 13.79 9.44 2.84
CA ARG A 200 14.21 9.40 1.43
C ARG A 200 13.52 10.46 0.58
N VAL A 201 12.30 10.85 0.93
CA VAL A 201 11.48 11.80 0.17
C VAL A 201 11.04 13.00 1.01
N SER A 202 10.76 14.12 0.35
CA SER A 202 10.30 15.35 1.04
C SER A 202 8.99 15.13 1.80
N LYS A 203 8.76 15.96 2.82
CA LYS A 203 7.48 15.99 3.55
C LYS A 203 6.30 16.24 2.62
N GLU A 204 6.49 17.11 1.61
CA GLU A 204 5.48 17.45 0.62
C GLU A 204 4.99 16.21 -0.14
N ILE A 205 5.89 15.33 -0.57
CA ILE A 205 5.52 14.06 -1.23
C ILE A 205 4.73 13.16 -0.27
N GLN A 206 5.18 13.05 0.97
CA GLN A 206 4.52 12.19 1.98
C GLN A 206 3.11 12.68 2.31
N ASP A 207 2.94 13.99 2.46
CA ASP A 207 1.63 14.62 2.65
C ASP A 207 0.73 14.35 1.43
N PHE A 208 1.24 14.61 0.22
CA PHE A 208 0.49 14.42 -1.01
C PHE A 208 0.02 12.97 -1.21
N VAL A 209 0.89 11.98 -0.98
CA VAL A 209 0.54 10.56 -1.10
C VAL A 209 -0.56 10.17 -0.11
N LEU A 210 -0.46 10.61 1.16
CA LEU A 210 -1.46 10.30 2.16
C LEU A 210 -2.81 10.97 1.87
N GLU A 211 -2.78 12.27 1.53
CA GLU A 211 -3.98 13.02 1.18
C GLU A 211 -4.67 12.41 -0.03
N ARG A 212 -3.89 12.00 -1.04
CA ARG A 212 -4.44 11.37 -2.23
C ARG A 212 -5.02 9.99 -1.94
N ALA A 213 -4.38 9.20 -1.09
CA ALA A 213 -4.97 7.93 -0.63
C ALA A 213 -6.29 8.15 0.10
N LYS A 214 -6.35 9.09 1.05
CA LYS A 214 -7.61 9.45 1.74
C LYS A 214 -8.69 9.90 0.76
N ALA A 215 -8.34 10.74 -0.22
CA ALA A 215 -9.30 11.25 -1.19
C ALA A 215 -9.78 10.19 -2.19
N ASP A 216 -8.89 9.32 -2.68
CA ASP A 216 -9.22 8.37 -3.75
C ASP A 216 -9.85 7.07 -3.24
N ILE A 217 -9.53 6.64 -2.02
CA ILE A 217 -9.98 5.34 -1.48
C ILE A 217 -10.62 5.42 -0.09
N GLY A 218 -10.66 6.58 0.55
CA GLY A 218 -11.17 6.76 1.92
C GLY A 218 -12.65 6.44 2.12
N ASP A 219 -13.45 6.48 1.06
CA ASP A 219 -14.87 6.08 1.11
C ASP A 219 -15.05 4.56 1.26
N VAL A 220 -14.00 3.78 0.98
CA VAL A 220 -14.04 2.30 0.97
C VAL A 220 -13.11 1.70 2.00
N ALA A 221 -11.96 2.35 2.25
CA ALA A 221 -10.91 1.86 3.13
C ALA A 221 -10.58 2.88 4.23
N ASN A 222 -10.34 2.37 5.44
CA ASN A 222 -9.83 3.14 6.55
C ASN A 222 -8.32 3.38 6.37
N VAL A 223 -7.96 4.59 5.92
CA VAL A 223 -6.54 4.97 5.72
C VAL A 223 -5.90 5.40 7.04
N ILE A 224 -4.91 4.63 7.50
CA ILE A 224 -4.18 4.85 8.74
C ILE A 224 -2.90 5.65 8.45
N ASP A 225 -2.74 6.81 9.11
CA ASP A 225 -1.53 7.65 9.00
C ASP A 225 -0.44 7.17 9.96
N SER A 226 0.42 6.28 9.46
CA SER A 226 1.52 5.69 10.23
C SER A 226 2.58 6.68 10.69
N ARG A 227 2.66 7.88 10.12
CA ARG A 227 3.65 8.90 10.50
C ARG A 227 3.45 9.40 11.94
N THR A 228 2.22 9.25 12.46
CA THR A 228 1.86 9.58 13.84
C THR A 228 2.06 8.41 14.82
N LEU A 229 2.32 7.21 14.29
CA LEU A 229 2.34 5.97 15.07
C LEU A 229 3.75 5.56 15.47
N VAL A 230 4.80 6.10 14.86
CA VAL A 230 6.18 5.84 15.23
C VAL A 230 7.01 7.11 15.02
N SER A 231 7.92 7.39 15.95
CA SER A 231 8.69 8.64 15.95
C SER A 231 9.91 8.53 15.04
N TYR A 232 10.09 9.50 14.16
CA TYR A 232 11.27 9.61 13.30
C TYR A 232 12.34 10.51 13.97
N PRO A 233 13.65 10.22 13.85
CA PRO A 233 14.26 9.07 13.15
C PRO A 233 14.12 7.77 13.94
N TYR A 234 14.03 6.64 13.22
CA TYR A 234 13.91 5.32 13.82
C TYR A 234 15.25 4.80 14.33
N HIS A 235 15.19 4.03 15.42
CA HIS A 235 16.30 3.17 15.84
C HIS A 235 16.51 2.07 14.80
N HIS A 236 17.76 1.72 14.55
CA HIS A 236 18.15 0.72 13.54
C HIS A 236 17.60 1.01 12.13
N MET A 237 17.48 2.29 11.79
CA MET A 237 17.15 2.70 10.42
C MET A 237 18.31 2.37 9.49
N GLU A 238 17.97 1.73 8.37
CA GLU A 238 18.89 1.37 7.30
C GLU A 238 19.43 2.63 6.59
N PRO A 239 20.55 2.52 5.86
CA PRO A 239 21.16 3.66 5.16
C PRO A 239 20.22 4.36 4.16
N ASP A 240 19.24 3.64 3.60
CA ASP A 240 18.28 4.15 2.63
C ASP A 240 17.24 5.14 3.20
N LYS A 241 17.20 5.29 4.53
CA LYS A 241 16.29 6.17 5.28
C LYS A 241 14.81 5.81 5.14
N GLU A 242 14.50 4.57 4.78
CA GLU A 242 13.12 4.06 4.69
C GLU A 242 12.93 2.83 5.56
N HIS A 243 13.82 1.85 5.46
CA HIS A 243 13.72 0.61 6.22
C HIS A 243 14.31 0.77 7.62
N PHE A 244 13.74 0.06 8.57
CA PHE A 244 14.20 0.02 9.96
C PHE A 244 13.73 -1.31 10.57
N ILE A 245 14.28 -1.72 11.71
CA ILE A 245 13.92 -2.97 12.38
C ILE A 245 13.86 -2.78 13.90
N GLY A 246 13.33 -3.77 14.62
CA GLY A 246 13.34 -3.81 16.08
C GLY A 246 12.19 -3.05 16.74
N ALA A 247 12.41 -2.54 17.95
CA ALA A 247 11.33 -2.09 18.83
C ALA A 247 10.44 -0.96 18.25
N ASP A 248 10.98 -0.06 17.43
CA ASP A 248 10.19 0.98 16.76
C ASP A 248 9.24 0.37 15.71
N MET A 249 9.69 -0.69 15.03
CA MET A 249 8.88 -1.45 14.07
C MET A 249 7.76 -2.21 14.78
N ASP A 250 8.08 -2.83 15.92
CA ASP A 250 7.09 -3.52 16.75
C ASP A 250 6.05 -2.55 17.31
N GLN A 251 6.49 -1.39 17.80
CA GLN A 251 5.61 -0.33 18.28
C GLN A 251 4.67 0.18 17.19
N TRP A 252 5.16 0.33 15.95
CA TRP A 252 4.32 0.71 14.82
C TRP A 252 3.23 -0.34 14.55
N ALA A 253 3.60 -1.62 14.49
CA ALA A 253 2.66 -2.71 14.30
C ALA A 253 1.60 -2.78 15.42
N ASP A 254 2.04 -2.66 16.68
CA ASP A 254 1.16 -2.67 17.85
C ASP A 254 0.15 -1.52 17.80
N ARG A 255 0.59 -0.31 17.45
CA ARG A 255 -0.32 0.85 17.36
C ARG A 255 -1.28 0.77 16.17
N VAL A 256 -0.87 0.16 15.05
CA VAL A 256 -1.79 -0.14 13.95
C VAL A 256 -2.85 -1.15 14.40
N PHE A 257 -2.43 -2.22 15.08
CA PHE A 257 -3.35 -3.19 15.67
C PHE A 257 -4.35 -2.52 16.62
N ASP A 258 -3.89 -1.67 17.54
CA ASP A 258 -4.75 -0.96 18.50
C ASP A 258 -5.81 -0.08 17.81
N ILE A 259 -5.48 0.53 16.66
CA ILE A 259 -6.46 1.29 15.85
C ILE A 259 -7.51 0.35 15.27
N VAL A 260 -7.09 -0.77 14.69
CA VAL A 260 -8.00 -1.76 14.10
C VAL A 260 -8.91 -2.37 15.18
N GLU A 261 -8.35 -2.78 16.31
CA GLU A 261 -9.11 -3.35 17.44
C GLU A 261 -10.12 -2.35 18.01
N ARG A 262 -9.74 -1.07 18.15
CA ARG A 262 -10.66 -0.02 18.58
C ARG A 262 -11.81 0.21 17.60
N ASP A 263 -11.52 0.19 16.30
CA ASP A 263 -12.56 0.33 15.27
C ASP A 263 -13.52 -0.87 15.27
N LEU A 264 -12.99 -2.08 15.38
CA LEU A 264 -13.79 -3.32 15.45
C LEU A 264 -14.64 -3.42 16.72
N SER A 265 -14.16 -2.91 17.85
CA SER A 265 -14.93 -2.86 19.09
C SER A 265 -16.03 -1.80 19.06
N THR A 266 -15.80 -0.68 18.37
CA THR A 266 -16.79 0.39 18.21
C THR A 266 -17.88 0.03 17.19
N GLN A 267 -17.50 -0.67 16.11
CA GLN A 267 -18.42 -1.10 15.07
C GLN A 267 -18.19 -2.59 14.75
N PRO A 268 -18.94 -3.49 15.42
CA PRO A 268 -18.79 -4.93 15.26
C PRO A 268 -18.96 -5.36 13.80
N ILE A 269 -18.05 -6.17 13.29
CA ILE A 269 -18.02 -6.56 11.87
C ILE A 269 -19.29 -7.29 11.42
N ALA A 270 -19.92 -8.03 12.33
CA ALA A 270 -21.16 -8.77 12.08
C ALA A 270 -22.33 -7.85 11.70
N SER A 271 -22.30 -6.57 12.13
CA SER A 271 -23.31 -5.57 11.79
C SER A 271 -23.20 -5.03 10.36
N LEU A 272 -22.05 -5.23 9.71
CA LEU A 272 -21.77 -4.70 8.39
C LEU A 272 -22.33 -5.62 7.30
N LYS A 273 -22.44 -5.11 6.08
CA LYS A 273 -22.63 -5.96 4.89
C LYS A 273 -21.26 -6.20 4.27
N PRO A 274 -21.01 -7.37 3.65
CA PRO A 274 -19.85 -7.54 2.78
C PRO A 274 -19.76 -6.40 1.77
N LEU A 275 -18.54 -5.91 1.50
CA LEU A 275 -18.28 -4.78 0.60
C LEU A 275 -18.87 -5.02 -0.78
N SER A 276 -18.83 -6.26 -1.27
CA SER A 276 -19.40 -6.68 -2.57
C SER A 276 -20.92 -6.47 -2.67
N GLN A 277 -21.60 -6.29 -1.55
CA GLN A 277 -23.04 -6.05 -1.44
C GLN A 277 -23.38 -4.59 -1.12
N THR A 278 -22.39 -3.71 -0.99
CA THR A 278 -22.60 -2.29 -0.72
C THR A 278 -22.88 -1.50 -2.01
N ALA A 279 -23.50 -0.33 -1.87
CA ALA A 279 -23.74 0.57 -3.00
C ALA A 279 -22.44 0.98 -3.71
N ILE A 280 -21.31 1.03 -2.99
CA ILE A 280 -19.97 1.31 -3.52
C ILE A 280 -19.56 0.24 -4.55
N ALA A 281 -19.82 -1.04 -4.27
CA ALA A 281 -19.55 -2.14 -5.19
C ALA A 281 -20.55 -2.20 -6.36
N GLN A 282 -21.72 -1.58 -6.23
CA GLN A 282 -22.77 -1.57 -7.26
C GLN A 282 -22.73 -0.32 -8.16
N ALA A 283 -22.10 0.77 -7.69
CA ALA A 283 -21.90 1.97 -8.49
C ALA A 283 -21.12 1.62 -9.77
N PRO A 284 -21.42 2.24 -10.92
CA PRO A 284 -20.54 2.12 -12.07
C PRO A 284 -19.18 2.68 -11.66
N VAL A 285 -18.15 1.85 -11.68
CA VAL A 285 -16.78 2.36 -11.56
C VAL A 285 -16.57 3.20 -12.80
N SER A 286 -16.18 4.46 -12.62
CA SER A 286 -15.34 5.10 -13.63
C SER A 286 -14.02 4.33 -13.58
N GLU A 287 -13.99 3.14 -14.19
CA GLU A 287 -12.73 2.45 -14.38
C GLU A 287 -11.83 3.51 -15.02
N PRO A 288 -10.62 3.77 -14.48
CA PRO A 288 -9.65 4.48 -15.30
C PRO A 288 -9.64 3.69 -16.59
N THR A 289 -10.11 4.32 -17.68
CA THR A 289 -10.40 3.64 -18.95
C THR A 289 -9.32 2.59 -19.10
N PRO A 290 -9.64 1.27 -19.06
CA PRO A 290 -8.60 0.28 -19.32
C PRO A 290 -7.91 0.82 -20.55
N PRO A 291 -6.56 0.97 -20.56
CA PRO A 291 -5.90 1.49 -21.74
C PRO A 291 -6.56 0.73 -22.87
N ALA A 292 -7.25 1.46 -23.76
CA ALA A 292 -8.14 0.84 -24.72
C ALA A 292 -7.39 -0.34 -25.35
N GLU A 293 -8.06 -1.30 -25.96
CA GLU A 293 -7.34 -2.07 -26.99
C GLU A 293 -6.80 -1.04 -27.99
N ARG A 294 -5.57 -0.59 -27.73
CA ARG A 294 -4.96 0.57 -28.33
C ARG A 294 -4.20 0.01 -29.52
N PRO A 295 -4.18 0.79 -30.62
CA PRO A 295 -3.57 0.36 -31.87
C PRO A 295 -2.20 -0.24 -31.57
N LYS A 296 -1.90 -1.41 -32.18
CA LYS A 296 -0.61 -2.12 -32.12
C LYS A 296 0.48 -1.22 -31.55
N GLU A 297 0.96 -1.52 -30.32
CA GLU A 297 2.05 -0.82 -29.64
C GLU A 297 3.00 -0.23 -30.67
N THR A 298 2.84 1.07 -30.94
CA THR A 298 3.66 1.71 -31.97
C THR A 298 4.93 2.06 -31.23
N MET A 299 5.80 1.06 -31.03
CA MET A 299 7.07 1.23 -30.34
C MET A 299 7.77 2.47 -30.87
N LEU A 300 8.11 3.37 -29.96
CA LEU A 300 8.83 4.58 -30.29
C LEU A 300 10.21 4.15 -30.79
N GLN A 301 10.50 4.46 -32.05
CA GLN A 301 11.85 4.29 -32.59
C GLN A 301 12.44 5.66 -32.81
N VAL A 302 13.59 5.91 -32.20
CA VAL A 302 14.30 7.18 -32.33
C VAL A 302 15.76 6.93 -32.69
N ARG A 303 16.33 7.87 -33.41
CA ARG A 303 17.77 8.06 -33.49
C ARG A 303 18.14 9.16 -32.50
N ALA A 304 18.90 8.82 -31.47
CA ALA A 304 19.20 9.75 -30.39
C ALA A 304 20.66 9.66 -29.95
N ARG A 305 21.25 10.80 -29.59
CA ARG A 305 22.64 10.91 -29.15
C ARG A 305 22.69 10.91 -27.63
N LEU A 306 23.42 9.98 -27.03
CA LEU A 306 23.57 9.90 -25.57
C LEU A 306 24.34 11.11 -25.05
N VAL A 307 23.77 11.86 -24.11
CA VAL A 307 24.39 13.07 -23.53
C VAL A 307 24.71 12.95 -22.05
N SER A 308 23.96 12.16 -21.30
CA SER A 308 24.21 11.96 -19.86
C SER A 308 23.97 10.52 -19.43
N LYS A 309 24.73 10.06 -18.43
CA LYS A 309 24.60 8.73 -17.82
C LYS A 309 24.57 8.85 -16.31
N THR A 310 23.52 8.32 -15.69
CA THR A 310 23.52 8.02 -14.26
C THR A 310 24.43 6.82 -13.98
N GLN A 311 25.27 6.91 -12.95
CA GLN A 311 26.12 5.79 -12.54
C GLN A 311 25.32 4.78 -11.71
N PRO A 312 25.50 3.47 -11.94
CA PRO A 312 24.99 2.45 -11.03
C PRO A 312 25.53 2.67 -9.62
N VAL A 313 24.72 2.33 -8.62
CA VAL A 313 25.16 2.29 -7.23
C VAL A 313 25.70 0.90 -6.90
N PRO A 314 26.62 0.77 -5.92
CA PRO A 314 27.03 -0.53 -5.37
C PRO A 314 25.83 -1.39 -4.94
N VAL A 315 25.98 -2.71 -5.00
CA VAL A 315 24.90 -3.66 -4.65
C VAL A 315 24.39 -3.43 -3.24
N GLU A 316 25.30 -3.12 -2.32
CA GLU A 316 25.03 -2.87 -0.92
C GLU A 316 24.07 -1.67 -0.69
N GLU A 317 23.99 -0.74 -1.64
CA GLU A 317 23.12 0.44 -1.55
C GLU A 317 21.66 0.19 -2.00
N PHE A 318 21.40 -0.91 -2.74
CA PHE A 318 20.05 -1.23 -3.21
C PHE A 318 19.54 -2.59 -2.75
N LEU A 319 20.29 -3.33 -1.92
CA LEU A 319 19.73 -4.47 -1.21
C LEU A 319 18.52 -4.05 -0.36
N PRO A 320 17.52 -4.94 -0.17
CA PRO A 320 17.47 -6.33 -0.61
C PRO A 320 17.01 -6.52 -2.07
N TYR A 321 16.75 -5.44 -2.82
CA TYR A 321 16.26 -5.52 -4.20
C TYR A 321 17.29 -6.21 -5.11
N GLN A 322 16.82 -6.97 -6.10
CA GLN A 322 17.69 -7.67 -7.03
C GLN A 322 17.75 -7.03 -8.42
N GLU A 323 16.81 -6.13 -8.69
CA GLU A 323 16.72 -5.34 -9.92
C GLU A 323 16.97 -3.87 -9.62
N PHE A 324 17.74 -3.20 -10.49
CA PHE A 324 18.01 -1.77 -10.37
C PHE A 324 18.16 -1.12 -11.74
N LEU A 325 17.53 0.04 -11.93
CA LEU A 325 17.56 0.82 -13.17
C LEU A 325 18.38 2.12 -13.01
N VAL A 326 19.01 2.55 -14.10
CA VAL A 326 19.70 3.84 -14.19
C VAL A 326 19.21 4.67 -15.37
N GLY A 327 19.01 5.96 -15.16
CA GLY A 327 18.51 6.90 -16.17
C GLY A 327 19.61 7.45 -17.08
N TYR A 328 19.46 7.28 -18.40
CA TYR A 328 20.33 7.87 -19.43
C TYR A 328 19.55 8.88 -20.26
N VAL A 329 20.13 10.07 -20.49
CA VAL A 329 19.48 11.13 -21.28
C VAL A 329 20.06 11.15 -22.69
N TYR A 330 19.19 11.19 -23.68
CA TYR A 330 19.56 11.28 -25.08
C TYR A 330 18.95 12.53 -25.74
N ASP A 331 19.72 13.21 -26.58
CA ASP A 331 19.19 14.22 -27.51
C ASP A 331 18.55 13.48 -28.70
N VAL A 332 17.26 13.69 -28.92
CA VAL A 332 16.53 13.09 -30.05
C VAL A 332 16.92 13.84 -31.33
N THR A 333 17.59 13.12 -32.24
CA THR A 333 18.00 13.67 -33.54
C THR A 333 17.00 13.39 -34.64
N GLN A 334 16.24 12.29 -34.52
CA GLN A 334 15.23 11.87 -35.49
C GLN A 334 14.23 10.93 -34.82
N VAL A 335 12.94 11.14 -35.05
CA VAL A 335 11.89 10.15 -34.78
C VAL A 335 11.72 9.28 -36.03
N ILE A 336 11.92 7.97 -35.89
CA ILE A 336 11.85 6.99 -36.97
C ILE A 336 10.43 6.40 -37.07
N SER A 337 9.82 6.09 -35.92
CA SER A 337 8.43 5.65 -35.82
C SER A 337 7.84 6.00 -34.46
N GLY A 338 6.52 6.16 -34.39
CA GLY A 338 5.83 6.67 -33.19
C GLY A 338 5.80 8.20 -33.15
N GLU A 339 5.18 8.76 -32.11
CA GLU A 339 5.06 10.20 -31.90
C GLU A 339 5.92 10.62 -30.71
N TYR A 340 6.80 11.60 -30.89
CA TYR A 340 7.61 12.19 -29.83
C TYR A 340 8.06 13.60 -30.23
N SER A 341 7.75 14.60 -29.42
CA SER A 341 8.00 16.02 -29.73
C SER A 341 9.19 16.63 -28.98
N GLU A 342 9.63 15.98 -27.89
CA GLU A 342 10.67 16.54 -27.04
C GLU A 342 12.07 16.39 -27.66
N LYS A 343 12.94 17.35 -27.39
CA LYS A 343 14.34 17.34 -27.87
C LYS A 343 15.20 16.33 -27.13
N GLN A 344 14.80 15.94 -25.93
CA GLN A 344 15.53 15.02 -25.08
C GLN A 344 14.58 13.94 -24.58
N ILE A 345 15.12 12.74 -24.39
CA ILE A 345 14.40 11.59 -23.84
C ILE A 345 15.23 10.95 -22.74
N LEU A 346 14.58 10.65 -21.61
CA LEU A 346 15.14 9.86 -20.53
C LEU A 346 14.83 8.38 -20.83
N VAL A 347 15.83 7.52 -20.76
CA VAL A 347 15.65 6.07 -20.97
C VAL A 347 16.23 5.32 -19.78
N MET A 348 15.41 4.48 -19.16
CA MET A 348 15.84 3.65 -18.04
C MET A 348 16.49 2.37 -18.56
N HIS A 349 17.75 2.16 -18.17
CA HIS A 349 18.49 0.95 -18.49
C HIS A 349 18.64 0.07 -17.24
N PRO A 350 18.49 -1.26 -17.36
CA PRO A 350 18.80 -2.14 -16.25
C PRO A 350 20.31 -2.11 -16.00
N ALA A 351 20.70 -1.75 -14.78
CA ALA A 351 22.05 -1.89 -14.28
C ALA A 351 22.27 -3.26 -13.65
N TYR A 352 21.24 -3.78 -12.97
CA TYR A 352 21.25 -5.11 -12.35
C TYR A 352 19.95 -5.86 -12.63
N ILE A 353 20.06 -7.16 -12.88
CA ILE A 353 18.94 -8.11 -12.96
C ILE A 353 19.34 -9.33 -12.15
N LYS A 354 18.57 -9.71 -11.12
CA LYS A 354 18.94 -10.80 -10.21
C LYS A 354 20.33 -10.64 -9.60
N LEU A 355 20.70 -9.41 -9.24
CA LEU A 355 22.03 -9.01 -8.77
C LEU A 355 23.18 -9.19 -9.78
N GLU A 356 22.89 -9.59 -11.02
CA GLU A 356 23.89 -9.66 -12.09
C GLU A 356 24.04 -8.31 -12.79
N GLU A 357 25.27 -7.80 -12.83
CA GLU A 357 25.60 -6.55 -13.52
C GLU A 357 25.33 -6.67 -15.03
N GLN A 358 24.60 -5.70 -15.57
CA GLN A 358 24.25 -5.63 -16.98
C GLN A 358 25.28 -4.81 -17.76
N ARG A 359 25.48 -5.17 -19.03
CA ARG A 359 26.51 -4.56 -19.89
C ARG A 359 26.16 -3.13 -20.31
N LEU A 360 26.41 -2.17 -19.42
CA LEU A 360 26.18 -0.74 -19.65
C LEU A 360 27.30 -0.05 -20.44
N GLY A 361 28.49 -0.65 -20.52
CA GLY A 361 29.66 -0.10 -21.23
C GLY A 361 29.49 0.09 -22.74
N ARG A 362 28.46 -0.54 -23.35
CA ARG A 362 28.12 -0.35 -24.78
C ARG A 362 27.59 1.06 -25.08
N TRP A 363 27.07 1.75 -24.06
CA TRP A 363 26.50 3.09 -24.16
C TRP A 363 27.55 4.14 -23.82
N ARG A 364 27.98 4.91 -24.82
CA ARG A 364 29.04 5.93 -24.73
C ARG A 364 28.46 7.31 -25.02
N ILE A 365 28.76 8.26 -24.14
CA ILE A 365 28.37 9.66 -24.31
C ILE A 365 28.91 10.20 -25.64
N GLY A 366 28.11 11.01 -26.32
CA GLY A 366 28.39 11.58 -27.64
C GLY A 366 28.08 10.66 -28.82
N ARG A 367 27.82 9.36 -28.59
CA ARG A 367 27.41 8.44 -29.65
C ARG A 367 25.92 8.46 -29.90
N THR A 368 25.56 8.23 -31.16
CA THR A 368 24.18 8.15 -31.62
C THR A 368 23.75 6.70 -31.74
N TYR A 369 22.56 6.40 -31.22
CA TYR A 369 21.96 5.08 -31.19
C TYR A 369 20.61 5.10 -31.89
N ARG A 370 20.25 3.96 -32.49
CA ARG A 370 18.86 3.68 -32.86
C ARG A 370 18.24 2.93 -31.69
N LEU A 371 17.26 3.53 -31.05
CA LEU A 371 16.57 2.99 -29.89
C LEU A 371 15.18 2.52 -30.29
N GLN A 372 14.75 1.41 -29.69
CA GLN A 372 13.38 0.92 -29.71
C GLN A 372 12.90 1.00 -28.26
N LEU A 373 11.88 1.81 -28.00
CA LEU A 373 11.48 2.20 -26.65
C LEU A 373 10.03 1.82 -26.39
N HIS A 374 9.78 1.43 -25.14
CA HIS A 374 8.45 1.32 -24.55
C HIS A 374 8.36 2.36 -23.44
N GLU A 375 7.18 2.96 -23.26
CA GLU A 375 6.92 3.79 -22.08
C GLU A 375 7.08 2.94 -20.83
N LEU A 376 7.90 3.41 -19.88
CA LEU A 376 8.12 2.69 -18.63
C LEU A 376 6.80 2.51 -17.86
N GLU A 377 5.90 3.49 -17.99
CA GLU A 377 4.64 3.59 -17.25
C GLU A 377 3.73 2.35 -17.39
N ASN A 378 3.88 1.59 -18.47
CA ASN A 378 3.04 0.43 -18.78
C ASN A 378 3.74 -0.91 -18.53
N THR A 379 4.89 -0.89 -17.84
CA THR A 379 5.72 -2.09 -17.63
C THR A 379 5.85 -2.43 -16.15
N VAL A 380 6.19 -3.69 -15.86
CA VAL A 380 6.55 -4.14 -14.51
C VAL A 380 7.80 -3.45 -13.95
N TRP A 381 8.57 -2.77 -14.81
CA TRP A 381 9.80 -2.06 -14.45
C TRP A 381 9.53 -0.69 -13.82
N LYS A 382 8.30 -0.16 -13.92
CA LYS A 382 7.96 1.18 -13.43
C LYS A 382 8.26 1.40 -11.95
N THR A 383 8.02 0.39 -11.13
CA THR A 383 8.24 0.47 -9.68
C THR A 383 9.53 -0.23 -9.25
N VAL A 384 10.41 -0.58 -10.20
CA VAL A 384 11.74 -1.10 -9.87
C VAL A 384 12.60 0.04 -9.35
N LYS A 385 13.40 -0.24 -8.31
CA LYS A 385 14.32 0.74 -7.75
C LYS A 385 15.20 1.32 -8.84
N SER A 386 15.30 2.64 -8.84
CA SER A 386 15.97 3.35 -9.91
C SER A 386 16.69 4.58 -9.40
N LYS A 387 17.64 5.03 -10.20
CA LYS A 387 18.35 6.29 -9.99
C LYS A 387 18.40 7.08 -11.28
N ASP A 388 18.08 8.36 -11.16
CA ASP A 388 18.28 9.35 -12.20
C ASP A 388 18.94 10.59 -11.60
N ASP A 389 20.19 10.84 -12.01
CA ASP A 389 20.95 12.02 -11.61
C ASP A 389 20.87 13.15 -12.66
N SER A 390 19.95 13.06 -13.64
CA SER A 390 19.82 14.04 -14.72
C SER A 390 19.36 15.41 -14.24
N GLY A 391 18.55 15.47 -13.17
CA GLY A 391 17.89 16.69 -12.71
C GLY A 391 16.77 17.19 -13.64
N LEU A 392 16.37 16.42 -14.65
CA LEU A 392 15.38 16.81 -15.67
C LEU A 392 13.98 16.28 -15.33
N ILE A 393 13.32 16.93 -14.37
CA ILE A 393 12.01 16.54 -13.82
C ILE A 393 10.90 16.47 -14.91
N SER A 394 11.05 17.23 -16.00
CA SER A 394 10.09 17.26 -17.10
C SER A 394 10.17 16.05 -18.03
N LEU A 395 11.25 15.26 -18.00
CA LEU A 395 11.38 14.09 -18.87
C LEU A 395 10.72 12.87 -18.22
N GLN A 396 9.88 12.18 -19.01
CA GLN A 396 9.31 10.90 -18.61
C GLN A 396 10.24 9.74 -19.03
N PRO A 397 10.50 8.77 -18.14
CA PRO A 397 11.29 7.58 -18.44
C PRO A 397 10.57 6.50 -19.29
#